data_AF-A0A964JEK4-F1
#
_entry.id   AF-A0A964JEK4-F1
#
_cell.length_a   1.000
_cell.length_b   1.000
_cell.length_c   1.000
_cell.angle_alpha   90.00
_cell.angle_beta   90.00
_cell.angle_gamma   90.00
#
_symmetry.space_group_name_H-M   'P 1'
#
loop_
_entity.id
_entity.type
_entity.pdbx_description
1 polymer ?
#
loop_
_entity_poly.entity_id
_entity_poly.type
_entity_poly.pdbx_seq_one_letter_code
_entity_poly.pdbx_strand_id
1 'polypeptide(L)'
;MGGSHPAAVRTRSARRGGAARGDAGSGPGGESKRRDGLSPRLRLDVGRTVQVLQVAANQANSIALPLIAALAIAAGLPAIGENLQFPDLGGLMSYGAPLGEMNCRAGGYIARILHGERAGDLPVMQPESFEFIVNLKAAKGLGINLPESFIQQATQVIE
;
A
#
# COMPACT_ATOMS: atom_id res chain seq x y z
N MET A 1 -38.10 27.30 -30.83
CA MET A 1 -38.89 26.42 -31.71
C MET A 1 -38.06 25.16 -31.90
N GLY A 2 -38.37 23.98 -31.35
CA GLY A 2 -39.66 23.36 -31.04
C GLY A 2 -39.70 22.04 -31.82
N GLY A 3 -39.85 20.89 -31.15
CA GLY A 3 -40.06 19.57 -31.76
C GLY A 3 -39.07 18.50 -31.28
N SER A 4 -39.19 17.87 -30.10
CA SER A 4 -40.11 16.77 -29.70
C SER A 4 -40.13 15.54 -30.63
N HIS A 5 -39.65 14.43 -30.05
CA HIS A 5 -39.55 13.02 -30.50
C HIS A 5 -40.87 12.42 -31.07
N PRO A 6 -40.83 11.28 -31.80
CA PRO A 6 -41.03 9.99 -31.12
C PRO A 6 -40.32 8.73 -31.70
N ALA A 7 -40.23 7.72 -30.82
CA ALA A 7 -40.33 6.25 -30.96
C ALA A 7 -40.77 5.65 -32.32
N ALA A 8 -40.58 4.38 -32.68
CA ALA A 8 -39.80 3.22 -32.25
C ALA A 8 -40.15 2.05 -33.24
N VAL A 9 -39.43 0.92 -33.12
CA VAL A 9 -39.86 -0.47 -33.46
C VAL A 9 -39.46 -1.10 -34.82
N ARG A 10 -38.36 -1.88 -34.73
CA ARG A 10 -38.11 -3.30 -35.11
C ARG A 10 -38.51 -3.87 -36.49
N THR A 11 -37.57 -4.62 -37.08
CA THR A 11 -37.65 -6.10 -37.28
C THR A 11 -36.30 -6.68 -37.77
N ARG A 12 -35.69 -7.61 -36.99
CA ARG A 12 -35.29 -9.01 -37.31
C ARG A 12 -34.55 -9.22 -38.66
N SER A 13 -33.53 -10.06 -38.82
CA SER A 13 -32.85 -11.08 -37.99
C SER A 13 -31.76 -11.76 -38.83
N ALA A 14 -30.60 -12.09 -38.26
CA ALA A 14 -29.83 -13.32 -38.55
C ALA A 14 -28.60 -13.38 -37.60
N ARG A 15 -28.64 -14.17 -36.51
CA ARG A 15 -28.26 -15.60 -36.41
C ARG A 15 -26.78 -15.81 -36.03
N ARG A 16 -26.53 -15.88 -34.71
CA ARG A 16 -25.55 -16.78 -34.04
C ARG A 16 -26.29 -17.28 -32.79
N GLY A 17 -26.79 -18.52 -32.75
CA GLY A 17 -26.00 -19.71 -32.36
C GLY A 17 -25.40 -19.46 -30.98
N GLY A 18 -26.17 -19.52 -29.88
CA GLY A 18 -26.54 -20.75 -29.14
C GLY A 18 -25.67 -20.80 -27.87
N ALA A 19 -26.14 -20.27 -26.73
CA ALA A 19 -26.88 -20.96 -25.66
C ALA A 19 -25.99 -21.97 -24.90
N ALA A 20 -25.96 -22.03 -23.56
CA ALA A 20 -27.03 -21.90 -22.58
C ALA A 20 -26.47 -21.51 -21.18
N ARG A 21 -27.13 -20.59 -20.46
CA ARG A 21 -27.98 -20.78 -19.24
C ARG A 21 -27.16 -21.14 -17.99
N GLY A 22 -27.21 -20.39 -16.88
CA GLY A 22 -28.32 -19.93 -16.01
C GLY A 22 -27.79 -20.16 -14.57
N ASP A 23 -28.21 -19.55 -13.47
CA ASP A 23 -29.33 -18.69 -13.12
C ASP A 23 -28.98 -17.98 -11.79
N ALA A 24 -29.81 -17.01 -11.43
CA ALA A 24 -29.74 -16.08 -10.30
C ALA A 24 -29.68 -16.70 -8.88
N GLY A 25 -29.27 -15.89 -7.90
CA GLY A 25 -29.48 -16.15 -6.48
C GLY A 25 -29.03 -14.99 -5.59
N SER A 26 -30.00 -14.24 -5.06
CA SER A 26 -29.80 -13.09 -4.15
C SER A 26 -29.83 -13.51 -2.67
N GLY A 27 -28.85 -13.05 -1.87
CA GLY A 27 -28.83 -12.88 -0.39
C GLY A 27 -28.71 -14.14 0.49
N PRO A 28 -28.44 -14.05 1.82
CA PRO A 28 -28.09 -12.92 2.70
C PRO A 28 -26.74 -13.14 3.46
N GLY A 29 -26.43 -12.29 4.45
CA GLY A 29 -25.13 -12.17 5.12
C GLY A 29 -24.46 -13.45 5.66
N GLY A 30 -23.13 -13.47 5.58
CA GLY A 30 -22.25 -14.50 6.12
C GLY A 30 -21.04 -13.86 6.79
N GLU A 31 -21.17 -13.64 8.09
CA GLU A 31 -20.14 -13.68 9.14
C GLU A 31 -18.72 -13.18 8.84
N SER A 32 -18.36 -12.10 9.55
CA SER A 32 -16.98 -11.80 9.95
C SER A 32 -16.37 -13.03 10.62
N LYS A 33 -15.63 -13.83 9.85
CA LYS A 33 -14.82 -14.93 10.38
C LYS A 33 -13.83 -14.33 11.36
N ARG A 34 -14.05 -14.60 12.65
CA ARG A 34 -13.21 -14.19 13.77
C ARG A 34 -11.74 -14.48 13.43
N ARG A 35 -10.88 -13.48 13.63
CA ARG A 35 -9.42 -13.51 13.37
C ARG A 35 -8.68 -14.31 14.45
N ASP A 36 -9.16 -15.51 14.75
CA ASP A 36 -8.52 -16.41 15.69
C ASP A 36 -7.72 -17.42 14.86
N GLY A 37 -6.52 -17.03 14.41
CA GLY A 37 -5.76 -17.91 13.51
C GLY A 37 -4.43 -17.45 12.94
N LEU A 38 -3.83 -16.34 13.37
CA LEU A 38 -2.41 -16.08 13.08
C LEU A 38 -1.54 -16.94 14.00
N SER A 39 -1.56 -18.25 13.73
CA SER A 39 -0.61 -19.20 14.28
C SER A 39 0.81 -18.87 13.77
N PRO A 40 1.88 -19.26 14.50
CA PRO A 40 3.26 -18.80 14.25
C PRO A 40 3.93 -19.50 13.05
N ARG A 41 3.19 -19.74 11.96
CA ARG A 41 3.64 -20.58 10.84
C ARG A 41 3.60 -19.90 9.47
N LEU A 42 3.65 -18.57 9.41
CA LEU A 42 4.03 -17.91 8.16
C LEU A 42 5.54 -18.11 7.94
N ARG A 43 5.91 -19.31 7.51
CA ARG A 43 7.23 -19.57 6.95
C ARG A 43 7.17 -19.02 5.53
N LEU A 44 7.88 -17.92 5.29
CA LEU A 44 8.18 -17.53 3.92
C LEU A 44 8.97 -18.70 3.32
N ASP A 45 8.33 -19.48 2.46
CA ASP A 45 9.02 -20.50 1.68
C ASP A 45 9.77 -19.76 0.57
N VAL A 46 10.93 -19.23 0.97
CA VAL A 46 11.85 -18.57 0.07
C VAL A 46 12.56 -19.66 -0.69
N GLY A 47 11.89 -20.18 -1.72
CA GLY A 47 12.60 -20.77 -2.85
C GLY A 47 13.71 -19.79 -3.25
N ARG A 48 14.90 -20.32 -3.57
CA ARG A 48 16.18 -19.60 -3.79
C ARG A 48 16.17 -18.46 -4.84
N THR A 49 15.00 -17.99 -5.27
CA THR A 49 14.77 -16.95 -6.27
C THR A 49 14.41 -15.58 -5.69
N VAL A 50 13.92 -15.46 -4.44
CA VAL A 50 13.62 -14.12 -3.88
C VAL A 50 14.88 -13.50 -3.29
N GLN A 51 15.26 -12.33 -3.81
CA GLN A 51 16.49 -11.62 -3.44
C GLN A 51 16.23 -10.42 -2.52
N VAL A 52 15.00 -9.90 -2.55
CA VAL A 52 14.55 -8.77 -1.73
C VAL A 52 13.04 -8.87 -1.48
N LEU A 53 12.60 -8.47 -0.30
CA LEU A 53 11.20 -8.26 0.02
C LEU A 53 10.87 -6.77 -0.08
N GLN A 54 10.07 -6.39 -1.08
CA GLN A 54 9.50 -5.04 -1.16
C GLN A 54 8.17 -5.02 -0.41
N VAL A 55 8.06 -4.15 0.59
CA VAL A 55 6.85 -3.96 1.39
C VAL A 55 6.09 -2.75 0.85
N ALA A 56 5.12 -3.02 -0.02
CA ALA A 56 4.26 -1.98 -0.59
C ALA A 56 3.46 -1.23 0.47
N ALA A 57 3.24 0.06 0.27
CA ALA A 57 2.34 0.85 1.08
C ALA A 57 0.88 0.41 0.89
N ASN A 58 0.34 -0.26 1.89
CA ASN A 58 -1.10 -0.46 2.04
C ASN A 58 -1.46 -0.59 3.53
N GLN A 59 -2.76 -0.52 3.84
CA GLN A 59 -3.25 -0.54 5.21
C GLN A 59 -2.94 -1.86 5.94
N ALA A 60 -3.02 -2.99 5.25
CA ALA A 60 -2.77 -4.31 5.84
C ALA A 60 -1.30 -4.46 6.27
N ASN A 61 -0.37 -4.05 5.40
CA ASN A 61 1.07 -4.08 5.65
C ASN A 61 1.46 -3.11 6.77
N SER A 62 0.84 -1.93 6.84
CA SER A 62 1.12 -0.95 7.89
C SER A 62 0.77 -1.49 9.28
N ILE A 63 -0.34 -2.23 9.40
CA ILE A 63 -0.74 -2.86 10.66
C ILE A 63 0.19 -4.04 11.00
N ALA A 64 0.59 -4.82 9.99
CA ALA A 64 1.44 -5.99 10.16
C ALA A 64 2.95 -5.67 10.15
N LEU A 65 3.34 -4.40 10.12
CA LEU A 65 4.72 -3.97 9.84
C LEU A 65 5.76 -4.60 10.79
N PRO A 66 5.51 -4.69 12.13
CA PRO A 66 6.45 -5.39 13.03
C PRO A 66 6.57 -6.89 12.75
N LEU A 67 5.47 -7.55 12.38
CA LEU A 67 5.46 -8.97 12.02
C LEU A 67 6.22 -9.20 10.71
N ILE A 68 6.01 -8.33 9.71
CA ILE A 68 6.70 -8.41 8.43
C ILE A 68 8.21 -8.26 8.63
N ALA A 69 8.65 -7.29 9.45
CA ALA A 69 10.06 -7.10 9.78
C ALA A 69 10.64 -8.34 10.46
N ALA A 70 9.96 -8.87 11.48
CA ALA A 70 10.40 -10.07 12.19
C ALA A 70 10.54 -11.29 11.26
N LEU A 71 9.61 -11.47 10.32
CA LEU A 71 9.67 -12.57 9.35
C LEU A 71 10.79 -12.38 8.32
N ALA A 72 11.03 -11.15 7.86
CA ALA A 72 12.15 -10.85 6.96
C ALA A 72 13.50 -11.16 7.62
N ILE A 73 13.67 -10.74 8.87
CA ILE A 73 14.87 -11.03 9.67
C ILE A 73 15.04 -12.55 9.84
N ALA A 74 13.97 -13.26 10.24
CA ALA A 74 14.01 -14.71 10.43
C ALA A 74 14.33 -15.47 9.13
N ALA A 75 13.93 -14.92 7.99
CA ALA A 75 14.22 -15.47 6.67
C ALA A 75 15.61 -15.07 6.14
N GLY A 76 16.36 -14.19 6.83
CA GLY A 76 17.60 -13.62 6.32
C GLY A 76 17.39 -12.83 5.02
N LEU A 77 16.20 -12.28 4.83
CA LEU A 77 15.84 -11.55 3.62
C LEU A 77 15.98 -10.04 3.82
N PRO A 78 16.72 -9.36 2.93
CA PRO A 78 16.70 -7.91 2.82
C PRO A 78 15.29 -7.43 2.55
N ALA A 79 14.75 -6.54 3.39
CA ALA A 79 13.43 -5.97 3.20
C ALA A 79 13.49 -4.44 3.11
N ILE A 80 12.80 -3.88 2.11
CA ILE A 80 12.70 -2.45 1.87
C ILE A 80 11.23 -2.01 1.90
N GLY A 81 10.95 -0.79 2.33
CA GLY A 81 9.56 -0.30 2.42
C GLY A 81 9.41 1.20 2.17
N GLU A 82 8.16 1.65 2.22
CA GLU A 82 7.81 3.08 2.12
C GLU A 82 7.51 3.69 3.49
N ASN A 83 7.28 2.86 4.50
CA ASN A 83 7.03 3.31 5.87
C ASN A 83 8.37 3.62 6.55
N LEU A 84 8.56 4.87 6.94
CA LEU A 84 9.79 5.37 7.54
C LEU A 84 10.11 4.76 8.91
N GLN A 85 9.15 4.13 9.59
CA GLN A 85 9.38 3.39 10.84
C GLN A 85 9.92 1.96 10.61
N PHE A 86 9.87 1.46 9.38
CA PHE A 86 10.26 0.08 9.07
C PHE A 86 11.74 -0.23 9.38
N PRO A 87 12.70 0.67 9.11
CA PRO A 87 14.10 0.43 9.44
C PRO A 87 14.33 0.28 10.95
N ASP A 88 13.61 1.01 11.80
CA ASP A 88 13.67 0.85 13.27
C ASP A 88 13.20 -0.53 13.75
N LEU A 89 12.32 -1.17 12.99
CA LEU A 89 11.81 -2.53 13.25
C LEU A 89 12.76 -3.62 12.74
N GLY A 90 13.90 -3.25 12.15
CA GLY A 90 14.90 -4.16 11.59
C GLY A 90 14.73 -4.44 10.09
N GLY A 91 13.87 -3.68 9.39
CA GLY A 91 13.93 -3.57 7.94
C GLY A 91 15.27 -3.00 7.48
N LEU A 92 15.67 -3.29 6.23
CA LEU A 92 16.95 -2.83 5.71
C LEU A 92 16.92 -1.32 5.40
N MET A 93 15.89 -0.86 4.69
CA MET A 93 15.77 0.54 4.24
C MET A 93 14.31 0.96 4.05
N SER A 94 14.07 2.27 4.10
CA SER A 94 12.81 2.86 3.65
C SER A 94 13.01 4.14 2.85
N TYR A 95 12.14 4.36 1.88
CA TYR A 95 12.05 5.63 1.14
C TYR A 95 10.58 6.05 1.04
N GLY A 96 10.22 7.19 1.62
CA GLY A 96 8.82 7.61 1.67
C GLY A 96 8.60 9.03 2.17
N ALA A 97 7.35 9.49 2.05
CA ALA A 97 6.93 10.78 2.56
C ALA A 97 6.78 10.76 4.09
N PRO A 98 7.13 11.84 4.81
CA PRO A 98 6.91 11.94 6.24
C PRO A 98 5.43 12.12 6.56
N LEU A 99 4.73 10.99 6.78
CA LEU A 99 3.28 10.97 7.02
C LEU A 99 2.86 11.83 8.22
N GLY A 100 3.72 11.96 9.25
CA GLY A 100 3.48 12.84 10.39
C GLY A 100 3.32 14.30 9.97
N GLU A 101 4.28 14.83 9.20
CA GLU A 101 4.24 16.20 8.67
C GLU A 101 3.06 16.39 7.71
N MET A 102 2.80 15.38 6.88
CA MET A 102 1.68 15.40 5.93
C MET A 102 0.33 15.47 6.66
N ASN A 103 0.18 14.76 7.77
CA ASN A 103 -1.01 14.83 8.63
C ASN A 103 -1.15 16.19 9.32
N CYS A 104 -0.04 16.79 9.79
CA CYS A 104 -0.06 18.15 10.32
C CYS A 104 -0.52 19.17 9.27
N ARG A 105 -0.01 19.07 8.04
CA ARG A 105 -0.45 19.92 6.91
C ARG A 105 -1.93 19.70 6.58
N ALA A 106 -2.42 18.46 6.63
CA ALA A 106 -3.83 18.16 6.44
C ALA A 106 -4.71 18.84 7.51
N GLY A 107 -4.20 19.00 8.73
CA GLY A 107 -4.82 19.82 9.78
C GLY A 107 -5.08 21.27 9.35
N GLY A 108 -4.18 21.87 8.57
CA GLY A 108 -4.37 23.20 7.99
C GLY A 108 -5.56 23.27 7.02
N TYR A 109 -5.78 22.22 6.21
CA TYR A 109 -6.94 22.14 5.32
C TYR A 109 -8.24 21.96 6.11
N ILE A 110 -8.22 21.17 7.18
CA ILE A 110 -9.35 21.00 8.09
C ILE A 110 -9.73 22.37 8.69
N ALA A 111 -8.76 23.13 9.20
CA ALA A 111 -9.02 24.46 9.75
C ALA A 111 -9.66 25.40 8.72
N ARG A 112 -9.13 25.44 7.49
CA ARG A 112 -9.69 26.27 6.40
C ARG A 112 -11.12 25.91 6.05
N ILE A 113 -11.43 24.61 5.98
CA ILE A 113 -12.80 24.13 5.75
C ILE A 113 -13.73 24.54 6.89
N LEU A 114 -13.28 24.38 8.15
CA LEU A 114 -14.05 24.80 9.31
C LEU A 114 -14.28 26.32 9.37
N HIS A 115 -13.39 27.12 8.76
CA HIS A 115 -13.55 28.56 8.56
C HIS A 115 -14.39 28.95 7.33
N GLY A 116 -14.94 27.98 6.59
CA GLY A 116 -15.91 28.20 5.52
C GLY A 116 -15.36 28.09 4.09
N GLU A 117 -14.08 27.75 3.91
CA GLU A 117 -13.57 27.42 2.57
C GLU A 117 -14.19 26.11 2.05
N ARG A 118 -14.54 26.06 0.76
CA ARG A 118 -15.09 24.83 0.16
C ARG A 118 -13.97 23.85 -0.14
N ALA A 119 -14.13 22.60 0.28
CA ALA A 119 -13.13 21.55 0.05
C ALA A 119 -12.76 21.36 -1.44
N GLY A 120 -13.70 21.59 -2.37
CA GLY A 120 -13.45 21.48 -3.81
C GLY A 120 -12.60 22.61 -4.41
N ASP A 121 -12.42 23.72 -3.69
CA ASP A 121 -11.57 24.84 -4.11
C ASP A 121 -10.13 24.71 -3.55
N LEU A 122 -9.91 23.80 -2.60
CA LEU A 122 -8.59 23.56 -2.02
C LEU A 122 -7.71 22.76 -3.01
N PRO A 123 -6.45 23.17 -3.23
CA PRO A 123 -5.57 22.44 -4.14
C PRO A 123 -5.22 21.06 -3.56
N VAL A 124 -5.03 20.06 -4.42
CA VAL A 124 -4.57 18.73 -3.97
C VAL A 124 -3.17 18.85 -3.36
N MET A 125 -3.02 18.35 -2.13
CA MET A 125 -1.73 18.35 -1.42
C MET A 125 -0.88 17.17 -1.88
N GLN A 126 0.38 17.45 -2.21
CA GLN A 126 1.41 16.44 -2.45
C GLN A 126 2.47 16.50 -1.33
N PRO A 127 3.21 15.41 -1.09
CA PRO A 127 4.43 15.46 -0.30
C PRO A 127 5.40 16.51 -0.87
N GLU A 128 5.96 17.35 0.01
CA GLU A 128 6.98 18.34 -0.36
C GLU A 128 8.40 17.77 -0.17
N SER A 129 8.52 16.71 0.62
CA SER A 129 9.77 16.07 1.01
C SER A 129 9.62 14.55 1.01
N PHE A 130 10.76 13.87 0.90
CA PHE A 130 10.90 12.43 1.04
C PHE A 130 12.11 12.15 1.91
N GLU A 131 12.02 11.11 2.73
CA GLU A 131 13.12 10.64 3.56
C GLU A 131 13.63 9.32 3.03
N PHE A 132 14.95 9.20 2.95
CA PHE A 132 15.64 7.95 2.69
C PHE A 132 16.36 7.49 3.97
N ILE A 133 15.93 6.36 4.54
CA ILE A 133 16.44 5.84 5.81
C ILE A 133 17.12 4.49 5.56
N VAL A 134 18.36 4.35 6.04
CA VAL A 134 19.17 3.12 5.90
C VAL A 134 19.50 2.55 7.27
N ASN A 135 19.28 1.24 7.46
CA ASN A 135 19.67 0.52 8.67
C ASN A 135 20.95 -0.30 8.45
N LEU A 136 22.07 0.21 8.98
CA LEU A 136 23.37 -0.44 8.88
C LEU A 136 23.51 -1.66 9.81
N LYS A 137 22.76 -1.73 10.91
CA LYS A 137 22.69 -2.96 11.73
C LYS A 137 22.10 -4.11 10.93
N ALA A 138 20.99 -3.85 10.24
CA ALA A 138 20.34 -4.82 9.38
C ALA A 138 21.25 -5.23 8.22
N ALA A 139 21.90 -4.26 7.56
CA ALA A 139 22.86 -4.55 6.49
C ALA A 139 24.00 -5.48 6.96
N LYS A 140 24.61 -5.16 8.11
CA LYS A 140 25.67 -6.00 8.74
C LYS A 140 25.15 -7.39 9.08
N GLY A 141 23.97 -7.50 9.69
CA GLY A 141 23.35 -8.78 10.04
C GLY A 141 23.03 -9.67 8.84
N LEU A 142 22.76 -9.04 7.68
CA LEU A 142 22.48 -9.71 6.41
C LEU A 142 23.75 -9.94 5.56
N GLY A 143 24.92 -9.50 6.00
CA GLY A 143 26.16 -9.57 5.23
C GLY A 143 26.17 -8.69 3.96
N ILE A 144 25.35 -7.65 3.92
CA ILE A 144 25.27 -6.70 2.81
C ILE A 144 26.25 -5.56 3.05
N ASN A 145 27.18 -5.39 2.12
CA ASN A 145 28.07 -4.23 2.10
C ASN A 145 27.45 -3.12 1.24
N LEU A 146 27.01 -2.03 1.87
CA LEU A 146 26.48 -0.86 1.18
C LEU A 146 27.62 0.12 0.85
N PRO A 147 27.73 0.59 -0.40
CA PRO A 147 28.74 1.59 -0.77
C PRO A 147 28.56 2.89 0.01
N GLU A 148 29.66 3.55 0.38
CA GLU A 148 29.59 4.82 1.12
C GLU A 148 28.83 5.90 0.35
N SER A 149 29.06 6.00 -0.96
CA SER A 149 28.31 6.91 -1.86
C SER A 149 26.80 6.73 -1.80
N PHE A 150 26.32 5.53 -1.46
CA PHE A 150 24.90 5.24 -1.32
C PHE A 150 24.38 5.62 0.08
N ILE A 151 25.16 5.32 1.13
CA ILE A 151 24.83 5.72 2.51
C ILE A 151 24.74 7.25 2.62
N GLN A 152 25.62 7.98 1.93
CA GLN A 152 25.62 9.45 1.90
C GLN A 152 24.36 10.05 1.26
N GLN A 153 23.58 9.28 0.49
CA GLN A 153 22.29 9.73 -0.04
C GLN A 153 21.16 9.62 1.00
N ALA A 154 21.36 8.86 2.08
CA ALA A 154 20.36 8.68 3.11
C ALA A 154 20.17 9.98 3.91
N THR A 155 18.92 10.38 4.07
CA THR A 155 18.52 11.45 4.98
C THR A 155 18.80 11.07 6.43
N GLN A 156 18.68 9.77 6.75
CA GLN A 156 18.96 9.22 8.07
C GLN A 156 19.62 7.85 7.97
N VAL A 157 20.55 7.61 8.89
CA VAL A 157 21.24 6.33 9.06
C VAL A 157 20.98 5.79 10.47
N ILE A 158 20.59 4.52 10.56
CA ILE A 158 20.47 3.79 11.82
C ILE A 158 21.69 2.89 11.98
N GLU A 159 22.43 3.07 13.07
CA GLU A 159 23.67 2.34 13.40
C GLU A 159 23.49 1.35 14.52
#